data_AF-A0A4V1STP6-F1
#
_entry.id   AF-A0A4V1STP6-F1
#
_cell.length_a   1.000
_cell.length_b   1.000
_cell.length_c   1.000
_cell.angle_alpha   90.00
_cell.angle_beta   90.00
_cell.angle_gamma   90.00
#
_symmetry.space_group_name_H-M   'P 1'
#
loop_
_entity.id
_entity.type
_entity.pdbx_description
1 polymer ?
#
loop_
_entity_poly.entity_id
_entity_poly.type
_entity_poly.pdbx_seq_one_letter_code
_entity_poly.pdbx_strand_id
1 'polypeptide(L)'
;MSDAHRAWMASLPETMELPGLLLVHGTQRSDVEHFLETVEPGGMRHATEAEIADRLGDANTPLTLCGHTHIARQVRLADGRVVANAGSVGLQAYDDDHLHLYRVENGDPRARYLIVENGAATVHMVAYDHEPAAAKAAREGRGDWAIALRTGRMTT
;
A
#
# COMPACT_ATOMS: atom_id res chain seq x y z
N MET A 1 20.70 -12.08 -0.17
CA MET A 1 19.71 -12.44 0.87
C MET A 1 20.05 -13.82 1.40
N SER A 2 20.17 -14.00 2.72
CA SER A 2 20.54 -15.27 3.34
C SER A 2 19.34 -16.22 3.45
N ASP A 3 19.61 -17.50 3.76
CA ASP A 3 18.55 -18.51 3.98
C ASP A 3 17.71 -18.18 5.21
N ALA A 4 18.34 -17.65 6.26
CA ALA A 4 17.61 -17.17 7.44
C ALA A 4 16.60 -16.06 7.10
N HIS A 5 16.95 -15.12 6.20
CA HIS A 5 16.01 -14.08 5.75
C HIS A 5 14.85 -14.68 4.94
N ARG A 6 15.12 -15.67 4.07
CA ARG A 6 14.08 -16.37 3.31
C ARG A 6 13.12 -17.12 4.23
N ALA A 7 13.66 -17.89 5.18
CA ALA A 7 12.88 -18.64 6.15
C ALA A 7 12.01 -17.74 7.02
N TRP A 8 12.55 -16.60 7.47
CA TRP A 8 11.79 -15.60 8.21
C TRP A 8 10.62 -15.05 7.40
N MET A 9 10.84 -14.59 6.15
CA MET A 9 9.76 -14.08 5.32
C MET A 9 8.69 -15.15 5.02
N ALA A 10 9.10 -16.39 4.77
CA ALA A 10 8.18 -17.50 4.55
C ALA A 10 7.38 -17.90 5.79
N SER A 11 7.80 -17.47 7.00
CA SER A 11 7.08 -17.73 8.24
C SER A 11 6.01 -16.67 8.57
N LEU A 12 5.98 -15.55 7.84
CA LEU A 12 5.01 -14.50 8.07
C LEU A 12 3.63 -14.93 7.59
N PRO A 13 2.56 -14.65 8.37
CA PRO A 13 1.22 -14.96 7.92
C PRO A 13 0.79 -13.99 6.80
N GLU A 14 0.01 -14.49 5.83
CA GLU A 14 -0.55 -13.68 4.76
C GLU A 14 -1.64 -12.72 5.27
N THR A 15 -2.39 -13.16 6.29
CA THR A 15 -3.45 -12.40 6.95
C THR A 15 -3.33 -12.50 8.47
N MET A 16 -3.75 -11.46 9.18
CA MET A 16 -3.78 -11.47 10.64
C MET A 16 -5.03 -10.79 11.17
N GLU A 17 -5.72 -11.45 12.09
CA GLU A 17 -6.87 -10.89 12.81
C GLU A 17 -6.45 -10.48 14.21
N LEU A 18 -6.86 -9.27 14.62
CA LEU A 18 -6.76 -8.77 15.99
C LEU A 18 -8.16 -8.32 16.44
N PRO A 19 -8.40 -8.08 17.74
CA PRO A 19 -9.69 -7.58 18.19
C PRO A 19 -10.13 -6.31 17.44
N GLY A 20 -11.16 -6.45 16.60
CA GLY A 20 -11.70 -5.37 15.78
C GLY A 20 -10.92 -5.03 14.50
N LEU A 21 -9.85 -5.75 14.17
CA LEU A 21 -8.98 -5.48 13.02
C LEU A 21 -8.75 -6.71 12.15
N LEU A 22 -8.76 -6.50 10.84
CA LEU A 22 -8.18 -7.43 9.86
C LEU A 22 -6.95 -6.76 9.22
N LEU A 23 -5.83 -7.47 9.14
CA LEU A 23 -4.57 -7.02 8.55
C LEU A 23 -4.24 -7.87 7.33
N VAL A 24 -4.07 -7.23 6.18
CA VAL A 24 -3.75 -7.87 4.89
C VAL A 24 -2.73 -7.03 4.10
N HIS A 25 -1.97 -7.63 3.18
CA HIS A 25 -1.10 -6.86 2.29
C HIS A 25 -1.91 -6.22 1.14
N GLY A 26 -2.49 -7.05 0.28
CA GLY A 26 -3.44 -6.67 -0.78
C GLY A 26 -4.86 -6.76 -0.25
N THR A 27 -5.55 -7.87 -0.54
CA THR A 27 -6.84 -8.24 0.07
C THR A 27 -6.72 -9.52 0.89
N GLN A 28 -7.80 -9.95 1.53
CA GLN A 28 -7.86 -11.26 2.20
C GLN A 28 -7.88 -12.45 1.23
N ARG A 29 -8.10 -12.20 -0.06
CA ARG A 29 -8.16 -13.22 -1.11
C ARG A 29 -6.82 -13.43 -1.78
N SER A 30 -5.99 -12.38 -1.83
CA SER A 30 -4.73 -12.36 -2.55
C SER A 30 -3.85 -11.20 -2.08
N ASP A 31 -2.56 -11.46 -1.92
CA ASP A 31 -1.56 -10.45 -1.53
C ASP A 31 -1.29 -9.42 -2.65
N VAL A 32 -1.53 -9.79 -3.91
CA VAL A 32 -1.35 -8.92 -5.09
C VAL A 32 -2.63 -8.24 -5.58
N GLU A 33 -3.78 -8.52 -4.96
CA GLU A 33 -5.03 -7.82 -5.30
C GLU A 33 -5.05 -6.43 -4.64
N HIS A 34 -5.30 -5.39 -5.43
CA HIS A 34 -5.44 -4.02 -4.91
C HIS A 34 -6.74 -3.88 -4.12
N PHE A 35 -6.67 -3.46 -2.86
CA PHE A 35 -7.88 -3.30 -2.04
C PHE A 35 -8.68 -2.07 -2.45
N LEU A 36 -8.05 -0.91 -2.46
CA LEU A 36 -8.72 0.40 -2.59
C LEU A 36 -8.66 0.98 -4.00
N GLU A 37 -7.95 0.34 -4.91
CA GLU A 37 -7.78 0.79 -6.28
C GLU A 37 -8.21 -0.31 -7.26
N THR A 38 -8.60 0.08 -8.47
CA THR A 38 -8.85 -0.85 -9.59
C THR A 38 -7.95 -0.44 -10.74
N VAL A 39 -7.24 -1.41 -11.31
CA VAL A 39 -6.44 -1.25 -12.52
C VAL A 39 -7.30 -1.55 -13.74
N GLU A 40 -7.29 -0.65 -14.70
CA GLU A 40 -8.05 -0.71 -15.96
C GLU A 40 -7.12 -0.39 -17.13
N PRO A 41 -7.53 -0.61 -18.40
CA PRO A 41 -6.69 -0.29 -19.56
C PRO A 41 -6.21 1.18 -19.62
N GLY A 42 -6.92 2.10 -18.95
CA GLY A 42 -6.56 3.51 -18.86
C GLY A 42 -5.65 3.88 -17.68
N GLY A 43 -5.20 2.90 -16.89
CA GLY A 43 -4.39 3.08 -15.69
C GLY A 43 -5.15 2.69 -14.41
N MET A 44 -4.75 3.27 -13.29
CA MET A 44 -5.34 2.96 -11.99
C MET A 44 -6.32 4.05 -11.56
N ARG A 45 -7.47 3.63 -11.04
CA ARG A 45 -8.47 4.50 -10.41
C ARG A 45 -8.78 4.04 -8.99
N HIS A 46 -9.41 4.90 -8.21
CA HIS A 46 -10.03 4.46 -6.97
C HIS A 46 -11.10 3.41 -7.25
N ALA A 47 -11.12 2.37 -6.42
CA ALA A 47 -12.20 1.40 -6.40
C ALA A 47 -13.48 2.06 -5.88
N THR A 48 -14.59 1.66 -6.50
CA THR A 48 -15.95 1.95 -6.06
C THR A 48 -16.24 1.23 -4.75
N GLU A 49 -17.24 1.73 -4.03
CA GLU A 49 -17.69 1.10 -2.80
C GLU A 49 -18.14 -0.36 -3.01
N ALA A 50 -18.80 -0.67 -4.13
CA ALA A 50 -19.21 -2.04 -4.47
C ALA A 50 -18.02 -2.98 -4.68
N GLU A 51 -16.96 -2.52 -5.37
CA GLU A 51 -15.72 -3.28 -5.53
C GLU A 51 -15.02 -3.53 -4.18
N ILE A 52 -14.99 -2.51 -3.31
CA ILE A 52 -14.38 -2.64 -1.97
C ILE A 52 -15.18 -3.60 -1.09
N ALA A 53 -16.51 -3.53 -1.15
CA ALA A 53 -17.40 -4.43 -0.41
C ALA A 53 -17.26 -5.89 -0.88
N ASP A 54 -17.14 -6.13 -2.20
CA ASP A 54 -16.85 -7.45 -2.76
C ASP A 54 -15.49 -8.01 -2.26
N ARG A 55 -14.44 -7.18 -2.30
CA ARG A 55 -13.10 -7.56 -1.82
C ARG A 55 -13.07 -7.85 -0.32
N LEU A 56 -13.85 -7.10 0.46
CA LEU A 56 -14.06 -7.35 1.89
C LEU A 56 -14.83 -8.64 2.16
N GLY A 57 -15.71 -9.07 1.26
CA GLY A 57 -16.54 -10.26 1.44
C GLY A 57 -17.18 -10.33 2.84
N ASP A 58 -17.03 -11.49 3.48
CA ASP A 58 -17.60 -11.80 4.79
C ASP A 58 -16.72 -11.36 5.98
N ALA A 59 -15.73 -10.49 5.75
CA ALA A 59 -14.89 -9.96 6.83
C ALA A 59 -15.76 -9.31 7.92
N ASN A 60 -15.70 -9.88 9.13
CA ASN A 60 -16.54 -9.47 10.27
C ASN A 60 -15.82 -8.48 11.20
N THR A 61 -14.86 -7.72 10.68
CA THR A 61 -14.08 -6.73 11.43
C THR A 61 -14.49 -5.31 11.04
N PRO A 62 -14.67 -4.39 12.00
CA PRO A 62 -15.06 -3.01 11.69
C PRO A 62 -13.98 -2.23 10.93
N LEU A 63 -12.70 -2.59 11.05
CA LEU A 63 -11.59 -1.94 10.36
C LEU A 63 -10.65 -2.97 9.73
N THR A 64 -10.42 -2.85 8.42
CA THR A 64 -9.41 -3.61 7.68
C THR A 64 -8.26 -2.69 7.30
N LEU A 65 -7.03 -3.09 7.61
CA LEU A 65 -5.82 -2.38 7.23
C LEU A 65 -5.14 -3.12 6.08
N CYS A 66 -4.81 -2.37 5.03
CA CYS A 66 -4.11 -2.89 3.86
C CYS A 66 -2.87 -2.06 3.51
N GLY A 67 -2.09 -2.55 2.55
CA GLY A 67 -0.92 -1.89 2.00
C GLY A 67 -0.90 -2.02 0.48
N HIS A 68 0.17 -2.60 -0.06
CA HIS A 68 0.32 -2.93 -1.47
C HIS A 68 0.43 -1.72 -2.42
N THR A 69 -0.62 -0.92 -2.59
CA THR A 69 -0.66 0.15 -3.61
C THR A 69 0.14 1.41 -3.24
N HIS A 70 0.64 1.49 -2.02
CA HIS A 70 1.40 2.64 -1.49
C HIS A 70 0.61 3.98 -1.44
N ILE A 71 -0.69 3.97 -1.73
CA ILE A 71 -1.56 5.14 -1.68
C ILE A 71 -2.27 5.17 -0.33
N ALA A 72 -1.98 6.20 0.47
CA ALA A 72 -2.72 6.44 1.70
C ALA A 72 -4.17 6.81 1.36
N ARG A 73 -5.11 5.93 1.71
CA ARG A 73 -6.54 6.11 1.43
C ARG A 73 -7.36 5.39 2.49
N GLN A 74 -8.50 5.99 2.85
CA GLN A 74 -9.45 5.39 3.77
C GLN A 74 -10.85 5.51 3.18
N VAL A 75 -11.62 4.42 3.25
CA VAL A 75 -13.01 4.35 2.79
C VAL A 75 -13.88 3.76 3.88
N ARG A 76 -14.99 4.42 4.20
CA ARG A 76 -16.06 3.88 5.04
C ARG A 76 -17.21 3.46 4.13
N LEU A 77 -17.62 2.20 4.22
CA LEU A 77 -18.77 1.67 3.50
C LEU A 77 -20.08 2.04 4.21
N ALA A 78 -21.19 1.92 3.49
CA ALA A 78 -22.55 2.17 4.00
C ALA A 78 -22.93 1.24 5.16
N ASP A 79 -22.36 0.03 5.21
CA ASP A 79 -22.55 -0.92 6.32
C ASP A 79 -21.71 -0.58 7.58
N GLY A 80 -20.91 0.49 7.51
CA GLY A 80 -20.10 1.00 8.62
C GLY A 80 -18.67 0.47 8.68
N ARG A 81 -18.33 -0.60 7.94
CA ARG A 81 -16.96 -1.11 7.86
C ARG A 81 -16.03 -0.08 7.22
N VAL A 82 -14.76 -0.13 7.62
CA VAL A 82 -13.71 0.77 7.13
C VAL A 82 -12.57 -0.05 6.56
N VAL A 83 -12.05 0.39 5.41
CA VAL A 83 -10.79 -0.10 4.85
C VAL A 83 -9.81 1.07 4.80
N ALA A 84 -8.60 0.89 5.32
CA ALA A 84 -7.57 1.91 5.33
C ALA A 84 -6.22 1.36 4.84
N ASN A 85 -5.66 2.03 3.84
CA ASN A 85 -4.30 1.83 3.39
C ASN A 85 -3.40 2.89 4.04
N ALA A 86 -2.32 2.45 4.68
CA ALA A 86 -1.35 3.34 5.34
C ALA A 86 -0.51 4.16 4.36
N GLY A 87 -0.50 3.77 3.08
CA GLY A 87 0.49 4.20 2.11
C GLY A 87 1.80 3.44 2.26
N SER A 88 2.91 4.05 1.86
CA SER A 88 4.24 3.42 1.96
C SER A 88 5.15 4.18 2.89
N VAL A 89 5.94 3.45 3.67
CA VAL A 89 7.06 4.03 4.42
C VAL A 89 8.20 4.40 3.47
N GLY A 90 8.52 3.51 2.52
CA GLY A 90 9.81 3.53 1.83
C GLY A 90 9.77 3.87 0.34
N LEU A 91 8.61 3.88 -0.33
CA LEU A 91 8.56 4.12 -1.77
C LEU A 91 7.26 4.82 -2.18
N GLN A 92 7.37 6.09 -2.58
CA GLN A 92 6.22 6.96 -2.83
C GLN A 92 5.73 6.96 -4.28
N ALA A 93 6.48 6.36 -5.20
CA ALA A 93 6.07 6.18 -6.58
C ALA A 93 6.65 4.90 -7.18
N TYR A 94 5.92 4.33 -8.12
CA TYR A 94 6.37 3.21 -8.96
C TYR A 94 5.46 3.10 -10.19
N ASP A 95 5.93 2.39 -11.20
CA ASP A 95 5.11 1.85 -12.28
C ASP A 95 5.08 0.32 -12.21
N ASP A 96 4.01 -0.27 -12.73
CA ASP A 96 3.80 -1.71 -12.77
C ASP A 96 2.87 -2.01 -13.97
N ASP A 97 2.93 -3.24 -14.48
CA ASP A 97 2.18 -3.72 -15.64
C ASP A 97 1.27 -4.92 -15.32
N HIS A 98 1.11 -5.26 -14.04
CA HIS A 98 0.17 -6.30 -13.61
C HIS A 98 -1.27 -5.93 -14.02
N LEU A 99 -1.90 -6.81 -14.81
CA LEU A 99 -3.17 -6.61 -15.54
C LEU A 99 -3.08 -5.57 -16.66
N HIS A 100 -2.75 -4.32 -16.33
CA HIS A 100 -2.53 -3.22 -17.27
C HIS A 100 -1.44 -2.30 -16.73
N LEU A 101 -0.83 -1.49 -17.60
CA LEU A 101 0.14 -0.48 -17.18
C LEU A 101 -0.52 0.57 -16.28
N TYR A 102 0.04 0.80 -15.10
CA TYR A 102 -0.38 1.88 -14.21
C TYR A 102 0.82 2.52 -13.49
N ARG A 103 0.58 3.67 -12.87
CA ARG A 103 1.57 4.39 -12.06
C ARG A 103 0.97 4.76 -10.72
N VAL A 104 1.79 4.70 -9.68
CA VAL A 104 1.53 5.31 -8.38
C VAL A 104 2.44 6.51 -8.26
N GLU A 105 1.87 7.68 -7.96
CA GLU A 105 2.61 8.94 -7.81
C GLU A 105 2.02 9.77 -6.66
N ASN A 106 2.60 9.63 -5.48
CA ASN A 106 2.16 10.35 -4.28
C ASN A 106 2.57 11.84 -4.23
N GLY A 107 3.47 12.26 -5.13
CA GLY A 107 3.88 13.66 -5.34
C GLY A 107 4.73 14.30 -4.24
N ASP A 108 5.17 13.51 -3.26
CA ASP A 108 5.90 13.94 -2.05
C ASP A 108 6.72 12.76 -1.52
N PRO A 109 8.00 12.95 -1.10
CA PRO A 109 8.89 11.86 -0.68
C PRO A 109 8.68 11.39 0.77
N ARG A 110 7.86 12.08 1.57
CA ARG A 110 7.68 11.75 3.00
C ARG A 110 7.16 10.33 3.19
N ALA A 111 7.70 9.65 4.20
CA ALA A 111 7.21 8.34 4.62
C ALA A 111 5.77 8.46 5.13
N ARG A 112 4.94 7.46 4.83
CA ARG A 112 3.54 7.39 5.25
C ARG A 112 3.31 6.14 6.09
N TYR A 113 2.57 6.32 7.18
CA TYR A 113 2.06 5.25 8.02
C TYR A 113 0.75 5.69 8.64
N LEU A 114 0.04 4.78 9.31
CA LEU A 114 -1.16 5.12 10.07
C LEU A 114 -1.04 4.72 11.54
N ILE A 115 -1.76 5.43 12.39
CA ILE A 115 -1.99 5.08 13.78
C ILE A 115 -3.47 4.75 13.94
N VAL A 116 -3.77 3.64 14.61
CA VAL A 116 -5.15 3.30 15.01
C VAL A 116 -5.33 3.58 16.49
N GLU A 117 -6.24 4.50 16.80
CA GLU A 117 -6.64 4.86 18.17
C GLU A 117 -8.16 4.79 18.27
N ASN A 118 -8.68 4.05 19.25
CA ASN A 118 -10.13 3.91 19.49
C ASN A 118 -10.93 3.51 18.23
N GLY A 119 -10.36 2.65 17.38
CA GLY A 119 -10.98 2.18 16.14
C GLY A 119 -10.94 3.18 14.97
N ALA A 120 -10.30 4.34 15.14
CA ALA A 120 -10.07 5.31 14.07
C ALA A 120 -8.62 5.24 13.57
N ALA A 121 -8.45 5.11 12.25
CA ALA A 121 -7.15 5.19 11.60
C ALA A 121 -6.84 6.64 11.19
N THR A 122 -5.64 7.12 11.49
CA THR A 122 -5.14 8.43 11.08
C THR A 122 -3.81 8.27 10.34
N VAL A 123 -3.70 8.85 9.14
CA VAL A 123 -2.46 8.81 8.35
C VAL A 123 -1.50 9.92 8.79
N HIS A 124 -0.23 9.56 8.92
CA HIS A 124 0.87 10.46 9.25
C HIS A 124 1.87 10.50 8.09
N MET A 125 2.39 11.71 7.81
CA MET A 125 3.46 11.94 6.85
C MET A 125 4.68 12.48 7.58
N VAL A 126 5.82 11.79 7.44
CA VAL A 126 7.05 12.12 8.16
C VAL A 126 8.20 12.34 7.18
N ALA A 127 8.84 13.51 7.31
CA ALA A 127 10.07 13.80 6.60
C ALA A 127 11.21 12.98 7.18
N TYR A 128 12.05 12.47 6.29
CA TYR A 128 13.28 11.76 6.63
C TYR A 128 14.34 12.07 5.58
N ASP A 129 15.60 11.79 5.92
CA ASP A 129 16.70 11.90 4.97
C ASP A 129 16.61 10.73 3.96
N HIS A 130 15.86 10.97 2.88
CA HIS A 130 15.58 9.99 1.83
C HIS A 130 16.65 9.97 0.73
N GLU A 131 17.55 10.96 0.72
CA GLU A 131 18.61 11.06 -0.29
C GLU A 131 19.60 9.87 -0.24
N PRO A 132 20.02 9.35 0.93
CA PRO A 132 20.84 8.13 0.98
C PRO A 132 20.19 6.92 0.29
N ALA A 133 18.87 6.76 0.43
CA ALA A 133 18.13 5.68 -0.22
C ALA A 133 18.06 5.89 -1.73
N ALA A 134 17.78 7.11 -2.18
CA ALA A 134 17.76 7.46 -3.60
C ALA A 134 19.14 7.32 -4.27
N ALA A 135 20.20 7.78 -3.59
CA ALA A 135 21.57 7.63 -4.05
C ALA A 135 21.98 6.16 -4.12
N LYS A 136 21.55 5.33 -3.17
CA LYS A 136 21.74 3.87 -3.26
C LYS A 136 21.02 3.31 -4.47
N ALA A 137 19.74 3.61 -4.67
CA ALA A 137 18.98 3.12 -5.82
C ALA A 137 19.69 3.44 -7.15
N ALA A 138 20.19 4.67 -7.32
CA ALA A 138 20.95 5.07 -8.51
C ALA A 138 22.24 4.25 -8.69
N ARG A 139 23.01 4.02 -7.62
CA ARG A 139 24.24 3.21 -7.68
C ARG A 139 23.97 1.74 -8.06
N GLU A 140 22.80 1.22 -7.71
CA GLU A 140 22.37 -0.15 -8.01
C GLU A 140 21.64 -0.27 -9.37
N GLY A 141 21.69 0.79 -10.20
CA GLY A 141 21.06 0.77 -11.52
C GLY A 141 19.54 0.97 -11.53
N ARG A 142 18.95 1.37 -10.39
CA ARG A 142 17.52 1.69 -10.24
C ARG A 142 17.27 3.20 -10.27
N GLY A 143 17.56 3.80 -11.43
CA GLY A 143 17.37 5.23 -11.66
C GLY A 143 15.91 5.67 -11.53
N ASP A 144 14.98 4.79 -11.93
CA ASP A 144 13.54 4.90 -11.72
C ASP A 144 13.20 5.10 -10.24
N TRP A 145 13.68 4.20 -9.37
CA TRP A 145 13.46 4.31 -7.92
C TRP A 145 14.19 5.49 -7.31
N ALA A 146 15.37 5.87 -7.82
CA ALA A 146 16.06 7.05 -7.34
C ALA A 146 15.23 8.33 -7.54
N ILE A 147 14.42 8.40 -8.59
CA ILE A 147 13.53 9.54 -8.86
C ILE A 147 12.26 9.43 -8.03
N ALA A 148 11.66 8.24 -7.96
CA ALA A 148 10.50 7.98 -7.11
C ALA A 148 10.76 8.32 -5.63
N LEU A 149 11.94 7.95 -5.11
CA LEU A 149 12.34 8.23 -3.73
C LEU A 149 12.54 9.72 -3.45
N ARG A 150 13.07 10.49 -4.41
CA ARG A 150 13.30 11.94 -4.26
C ARG A 150 12.05 12.78 -4.40
N THR A 151 11.11 12.33 -5.23
CA THR A 151 10.04 13.20 -5.74
C THR A 151 8.64 12.68 -5.45
N GLY A 152 8.48 11.39 -5.13
CA GLY A 152 7.18 10.72 -5.13
C GLY A 152 6.51 10.71 -6.50
N ARG A 153 7.28 10.80 -7.59
CA ARG A 153 6.81 10.80 -8.98
C ARG A 153 7.63 9.86 -9.83
N MET A 154 7.05 9.38 -10.92
CA MET A 154 7.76 8.65 -11.96
C MET A 154 8.29 9.61 -13.02
N THR A 155 9.35 9.23 -13.72
CA THR A 155 9.78 9.99 -14.90
C THR A 155 8.76 9.90 -16.01
N THR A 156 8.54 11.02 -16.68
CA THR A 156 7.86 11.07 -17.99
C THR A 156 8.67 10.34 -19.05
#